data_AF-A0A5J4QUN2-F1
#
_entry.id   AF-A0A5J4QUN2-F1
#
_cell.length_a   1.000
_cell.length_b   1.000
_cell.length_c   1.000
_cell.angle_alpha   90.00
_cell.angle_beta   90.00
_cell.angle_gamma   90.00
#
_symmetry.space_group_name_H-M   'P 1'
#
loop_
_entity.id
_entity.type
_entity.pdbx_description
1 polymer ?
#
loop_
_entity_poly.entity_id
_entity_poly.type
_entity_poly.pdbx_seq_one_letter_code
_entity_poly.pdbx_strand_id
1 'polypeptide(L)'
;MNIENVGNGTSHSNGKSKRGRKPKLNPQTNRCMIRLNEKDNEQFLSLYKQSGKRSISAFIADCILNKPVKTVIVNKSVLDYVMLLSQFFAQFRAIKTNYNQVFQTLVQHVGEEKARSMMKIVEKATLDFIQTKQEIEQLTIQLKEKCLPR
;
A
#
# COMPACT_ATOMS: atom_id res chain seq x y z
N MET A 1 16.49 -33.65 31.76
CA MET A 1 16.15 -34.89 32.48
C MET A 1 14.81 -35.35 31.92
N ASN A 2 14.83 -36.27 30.96
CA ASN A 2 14.66 -37.73 31.11
C ASN A 2 13.20 -38.11 31.42
N ILE A 3 12.53 -39.07 30.79
CA ILE A 3 12.74 -39.99 29.67
C ILE A 3 11.30 -40.45 29.31
N GLU A 4 11.04 -40.60 28.01
CA GLU A 4 10.07 -41.46 27.32
C GLU A 4 8.81 -42.01 28.04
N ASN A 5 7.66 -41.93 27.37
CA ASN A 5 6.80 -43.10 27.31
C ASN A 5 6.17 -43.32 25.93
N VAL A 6 6.38 -44.55 25.47
CA VAL A 6 5.93 -45.21 24.26
C VAL A 6 4.44 -45.56 24.37
N GLY A 7 3.71 -45.54 23.23
CA GLY A 7 2.59 -46.47 23.05
C GLY A 7 1.26 -45.91 22.54
N ASN A 8 1.09 -46.02 21.21
CA ASN A 8 -0.11 -46.45 20.48
C ASN A 8 -1.53 -46.05 20.95
N GLY A 9 -2.19 -45.24 20.10
CA GLY A 9 -3.65 -45.11 20.02
C GLY A 9 -4.19 -45.56 18.67
N THR A 10 -4.26 -46.88 18.50
CA THR A 10 -5.32 -47.63 17.78
C THR A 10 -5.91 -47.03 16.49
N SER A 11 -5.32 -47.43 15.36
CA SER A 11 -6.01 -47.51 14.08
C SER A 11 -7.12 -48.57 14.15
N HIS A 12 -8.36 -48.13 14.43
CA HIS A 12 -9.54 -48.97 14.23
C HIS A 12 -9.74 -49.21 12.73
N SER A 13 -9.15 -50.32 12.26
CA SER A 13 -9.38 -50.92 10.96
C SER A 13 -10.75 -51.58 10.93
N ASN A 14 -11.81 -50.77 10.80
CA ASN A 14 -13.11 -51.30 10.41
C ASN A 14 -13.05 -51.68 8.93
N GLY A 15 -13.04 -52.99 8.69
CA GLY A 15 -13.02 -53.61 7.38
C GLY A 15 -14.05 -53.00 6.44
N LYS A 16 -13.57 -52.25 5.45
CA LYS A 16 -14.32 -51.88 4.25
C LYS A 16 -13.47 -52.28 3.06
N SER A 17 -14.12 -53.00 2.13
CA SER A 17 -13.52 -53.64 0.97
C SER A 17 -12.39 -52.81 0.31
N LYS A 18 -11.28 -53.48 -0.05
CA LYS A 18 -10.16 -52.92 -0.83
C LYS A 18 -10.56 -52.70 -2.30
N ARG A 19 -11.74 -52.15 -2.57
CA ARG A 19 -12.20 -51.74 -3.90
C ARG A 19 -12.65 -50.28 -3.81
N GLY A 20 -11.72 -49.38 -4.12
CA GLY A 20 -11.97 -47.96 -4.17
C GLY A 20 -10.72 -47.19 -4.58
N ARG A 21 -10.90 -46.03 -5.21
CA ARG A 21 -9.82 -45.11 -5.49
C ARG A 21 -9.17 -44.66 -4.18
N LYS A 22 -7.85 -44.76 -4.07
CA LYS A 22 -7.11 -44.25 -2.90
C LYS A 22 -7.47 -42.77 -2.67
N PRO A 23 -7.80 -42.37 -1.43
CA PRO A 23 -8.11 -40.98 -1.12
C PRO A 23 -6.92 -40.07 -1.43
N LYS A 24 -7.20 -38.85 -1.89
CA LYS A 24 -6.17 -37.84 -2.14
C LYS A 24 -5.62 -37.32 -0.80
N LEU A 25 -4.32 -37.01 -0.76
CA LEU A 25 -3.65 -36.47 0.43
C LEU A 25 -4.30 -35.14 0.90
N ASN A 26 -4.61 -34.25 -0.05
CA ASN A 26 -5.28 -32.97 0.19
C ASN A 26 -6.56 -32.87 -0.66
N PRO A 27 -7.73 -33.26 -0.13
CA PRO A 27 -8.98 -33.12 -0.84
C PRO A 27 -9.43 -31.64 -0.88
N GLN A 28 -9.88 -31.17 -2.05
CA GLN A 28 -10.52 -29.86 -2.19
C GLN A 28 -11.97 -29.97 -1.66
N THR A 29 -12.18 -29.63 -0.39
CA THR A 29 -13.49 -29.76 0.30
C THR A 29 -14.31 -28.46 0.26
N ASN A 30 -13.64 -27.30 0.24
CA ASN A 30 -14.29 -26.00 0.26
C ASN A 30 -14.88 -25.64 -1.10
N ARG A 31 -16.08 -25.06 -1.11
CA ARG A 31 -16.81 -24.65 -2.32
C ARG A 31 -17.17 -23.17 -2.24
N CYS A 32 -16.99 -22.45 -3.34
CA CYS A 32 -17.42 -21.05 -3.49
C CYS A 32 -18.49 -20.98 -4.60
N MET A 33 -19.62 -20.33 -4.30
CA MET A 33 -20.66 -20.03 -5.29
C MET A 33 -20.48 -18.59 -5.77
N ILE A 34 -20.52 -18.38 -7.09
CA ILE A 34 -20.45 -17.05 -7.71
C ILE A 34 -21.78 -16.82 -8.42
N ARG A 35 -22.37 -15.64 -8.23
CA ARG A 35 -23.55 -15.18 -8.97
C ARG A 35 -23.08 -14.18 -10.03
N LEU A 36 -23.50 -14.41 -11.28
CA LEU A 36 -23.19 -13.56 -12.42
C LEU A 36 -24.49 -13.10 -13.06
N ASN A 37 -24.51 -11.86 -13.54
CA ASN A 37 -25.58 -11.40 -14.43
C ASN A 37 -25.36 -11.97 -15.84
N GLU A 38 -26.37 -11.87 -16.71
CA GLU A 38 -26.34 -12.45 -18.05
C GLU A 38 -25.11 -12.02 -18.87
N LYS A 39 -24.85 -10.69 -18.91
CA LYS A 39 -23.69 -10.10 -19.58
C LYS A 39 -22.34 -10.61 -19.04
N ASP A 40 -22.21 -10.71 -17.71
CA ASP A 40 -20.99 -11.17 -17.06
C ASP A 40 -20.77 -12.66 -17.31
N ASN A 41 -21.84 -13.44 -17.40
CA ASN A 41 -21.81 -14.86 -17.71
C ASN A 41 -21.35 -15.13 -19.15
N GLU A 42 -21.82 -14.35 -20.13
CA GLU A 42 -21.34 -14.44 -21.51
C GLU A 42 -19.83 -14.19 -21.62
N GLN A 43 -19.36 -13.12 -20.96
CA GLN A 43 -17.94 -12.79 -20.90
C GLN A 43 -17.13 -13.90 -20.22
N PHE A 44 -17.65 -14.44 -19.12
CA PHE A 44 -17.03 -15.56 -18.40
C PHE A 44 -16.89 -16.82 -19.29
N LEU A 45 -17.95 -17.19 -20.01
CA LEU A 45 -17.94 -18.35 -20.91
C LEU A 45 -16.94 -18.18 -22.06
N SER A 46 -16.81 -16.96 -22.60
CA SER A 46 -15.81 -16.64 -23.63
C SER A 46 -14.38 -16.87 -23.10
N LEU A 47 -14.07 -16.34 -21.91
CA LEU A 47 -12.77 -16.52 -21.26
C LEU A 47 -12.49 -18.00 -20.93
N TYR A 48 -13.51 -18.74 -20.48
CA TYR A 48 -13.38 -20.16 -20.20
C TYR A 48 -13.02 -20.96 -21.47
N LYS A 49 -13.71 -20.71 -22.59
CA LYS A 49 -13.43 -21.37 -23.87
C LYS A 49 -11.99 -21.11 -24.35
N GLN A 50 -11.50 -19.88 -24.20
CA GLN A 50 -10.12 -19.51 -24.56
C GLN A 50 -9.07 -20.19 -23.67
N SER A 51 -9.41 -20.51 -22.42
CA SER A 51 -8.46 -21.08 -21.45
C SER A 51 -8.10 -22.55 -21.70
N GLY A 52 -8.93 -23.30 -22.44
CA GLY A 52 -8.73 -24.74 -22.68
C GLY A 52 -8.80 -25.64 -21.43
N LYS A 53 -9.25 -25.12 -20.27
CA LYS A 53 -9.28 -25.88 -19.01
C LYS A 53 -10.38 -26.93 -19.01
N ARG A 54 -10.07 -28.10 -18.42
CA ARG A 54 -10.95 -29.28 -18.38
C ARG A 54 -12.25 -29.07 -17.59
N SER A 55 -12.29 -28.13 -16.65
CA SER A 55 -13.51 -27.79 -15.91
C SER A 55 -13.56 -26.31 -15.55
N ILE A 56 -14.79 -25.80 -15.44
CA ILE A 56 -15.07 -24.42 -15.05
C ILE A 56 -14.48 -24.10 -13.67
N SER A 57 -14.61 -25.01 -12.71
CA SER A 57 -14.05 -24.83 -11.36
C SER A 57 -12.53 -24.74 -11.37
N ALA A 58 -11.85 -25.54 -12.22
CA ALA A 58 -10.40 -25.47 -12.36
C ALA A 58 -9.96 -24.15 -12.99
N PHE A 59 -10.72 -23.63 -13.96
CA PHE A 59 -10.47 -22.32 -14.57
C PHE A 59 -10.61 -21.18 -13.56
N ILE A 60 -11.67 -21.19 -12.74
CA ILE A 60 -11.90 -20.18 -11.70
C ILE A 60 -10.78 -20.24 -10.65
N ALA A 61 -10.43 -21.43 -10.15
CA ALA A 61 -9.36 -21.60 -9.18
C ALA A 61 -8.02 -21.10 -9.72
N ASP A 62 -7.70 -21.42 -10.98
CA ASP A 62 -6.49 -20.94 -11.67
C ASP A 62 -6.50 -19.41 -11.81
N CYS A 63 -7.64 -18.81 -12.19
CA CYS A 63 -7.76 -17.36 -12.29
C CYS A 63 -7.62 -16.64 -10.96
N ILE A 64 -8.10 -17.20 -9.86
CA ILE A 64 -8.04 -16.58 -8.52
C ILE A 64 -6.65 -16.79 -7.87
N LEU A 65 -6.07 -17.98 -8.04
CA LEU A 65 -4.84 -18.36 -7.35
C LEU A 65 -3.57 -18.02 -8.14
N ASN A 66 -3.62 -18.07 -9.48
CA ASN A 66 -2.45 -17.84 -10.33
C ASN A 66 -2.40 -16.47 -10.99
N LYS A 67 -3.50 -15.70 -10.97
CA LYS A 67 -3.40 -14.26 -11.24
C LYS A 67 -3.09 -13.56 -9.93
N PRO A 68 -2.05 -12.71 -9.85
CA PRO A 68 -1.85 -11.87 -8.70
C PRO A 68 -3.06 -10.94 -8.60
N VAL A 69 -3.99 -11.23 -7.68
CA VAL A 69 -4.99 -10.25 -7.28
C VAL A 69 -4.19 -9.10 -6.72
N LYS A 70 -4.14 -7.99 -7.45
CA LYS A 70 -3.44 -6.78 -7.05
C LYS A 70 -4.26 -6.13 -5.94
N THR A 71 -4.21 -6.70 -4.75
CA THR A 71 -4.85 -6.13 -3.57
C THR A 71 -3.99 -4.94 -3.16
N VAL A 72 -4.34 -3.76 -3.67
CA VAL A 72 -3.73 -2.52 -3.21
C VAL A 72 -4.38 -2.23 -1.86
N ILE A 73 -3.69 -2.56 -0.77
CA ILE A 73 -4.08 -2.11 0.57
C ILE A 73 -3.75 -0.62 0.61
N VAL A 74 -4.71 0.20 0.23
CA VAL A 74 -4.58 1.66 0.24
C VAL A 74 -4.78 2.14 1.67
N ASN A 75 -3.68 2.52 2.33
CA ASN A 75 -3.81 3.25 3.57
C ASN A 75 -4.17 4.71 3.27
N LYS A 76 -5.46 5.03 3.35
CA LYS A 76 -5.99 6.37 3.02
C LYS A 76 -5.30 7.48 3.81
N SER A 77 -4.99 7.26 5.08
CA SER A 77 -4.34 8.28 5.92
C SER A 77 -2.93 8.62 5.44
N VAL A 78 -2.18 7.65 4.90
CA VAL A 78 -0.84 7.87 4.35
C VAL A 78 -0.93 8.68 3.05
N LEU A 79 -1.92 8.39 2.21
CA LEU A 79 -2.15 9.17 0.99
C LEU A 79 -2.56 10.62 1.30
N ASP A 80 -3.49 10.80 2.22
CA ASP A 80 -3.95 12.12 2.66
C ASP A 80 -2.77 12.92 3.27
N TYR A 81 -1.91 12.27 4.04
CA TYR A 81 -0.69 12.87 4.58
C TYR A 81 0.29 13.32 3.49
N VAL A 82 0.58 12.46 2.50
CA VAL A 82 1.47 12.79 1.38
C VAL A 82 0.91 13.95 0.55
N MET A 83 -0.40 13.96 0.32
CA MET A 83 -1.07 15.05 -0.39
C MET A 83 -0.94 16.37 0.38
N LEU A 84 -1.21 16.36 1.69
CA LEU A 84 -1.08 17.54 2.55
C LEU A 84 0.36 18.06 2.56
N LEU A 85 1.34 17.17 2.68
CA LEU A 85 2.77 17.51 2.64
C LEU A 85 3.15 18.14 1.28
N SER A 86 2.65 17.59 0.18
CA SER A 86 2.88 18.12 -1.16
C SER A 86 2.30 19.53 -1.34
N GLN A 87 1.07 19.77 -0.86
CA GLN A 87 0.44 21.08 -0.87
C GLN A 87 1.21 22.09 -0.02
N PHE A 88 1.66 21.68 1.17
CA PHE A 88 2.51 22.52 2.03
C PHE A 88 3.81 22.91 1.32
N PHE A 89 4.48 21.99 0.62
CA PHE A 89 5.67 22.31 -0.16
C PHE A 89 5.41 23.28 -1.33
N ALA A 90 4.24 23.20 -1.95
CA ALA A 90 3.85 24.15 -2.99
C ALA A 90 3.69 25.57 -2.41
N GLN A 91 3.01 25.69 -1.27
CA GLN A 91 2.87 26.97 -0.55
C GLN A 91 4.24 27.52 -0.10
N PHE A 92 5.12 26.67 0.43
CA PHE A 92 6.49 27.03 0.80
C PHE A 92 7.25 27.68 -0.37
N ARG A 93 7.18 27.06 -1.56
CA ARG A 93 7.83 27.59 -2.76
C ARG A 93 7.23 28.93 -3.19
N ALA A 94 5.92 29.09 -3.11
CA ALA A 94 5.27 30.36 -3.41
C ALA A 94 5.76 31.48 -2.48
N ILE A 95 5.80 31.23 -1.16
CA ILE A 95 6.32 32.18 -0.17
C ILE A 95 7.78 32.56 -0.48
N LYS A 96 8.63 31.58 -0.78
CA LYS A 96 10.03 31.82 -1.17
C LYS A 96 10.12 32.74 -2.39
N THR A 97 9.34 32.48 -3.44
CA THR A 97 9.33 33.28 -4.66
C THR A 97 8.88 34.72 -4.36
N ASN A 98 7.79 34.88 -3.61
CA ASN A 98 7.27 36.19 -3.23
C ASN A 98 8.30 36.97 -2.39
N TYR A 99 8.95 36.32 -1.42
CA TYR A 99 10.00 36.92 -0.62
C TYR A 99 11.15 37.44 -1.50
N ASN A 100 11.63 36.62 -2.43
CA ASN A 100 12.71 37.01 -3.34
C ASN A 100 12.30 38.18 -4.25
N GLN A 101 11.07 38.17 -4.77
CA GLN A 101 10.54 39.26 -5.58
C GLN A 101 10.48 40.58 -4.80
N VAL A 102 9.94 40.55 -3.58
CA VAL A 102 9.87 41.74 -2.71
C VAL A 102 11.27 42.25 -2.37
N PHE A 103 12.22 41.34 -2.06
CA PHE A 103 13.60 41.73 -1.78
C PHE A 103 14.26 42.41 -2.97
N GLN A 104 14.16 41.83 -4.17
CA GLN A 104 14.74 42.42 -5.39
C GLN A 104 14.13 43.79 -5.70
N THR A 105 12.81 43.93 -5.52
CA THR A 105 12.11 45.21 -5.70
C THR A 105 12.61 46.26 -4.70
N LEU A 106 12.76 45.89 -3.43
CA LEU A 106 13.32 46.79 -2.40
C LEU A 106 14.76 47.20 -2.73
N VAL A 107 15.61 46.26 -3.12
CA VAL A 107 17.01 46.54 -3.49
C VAL A 107 17.08 47.56 -4.62
N GLN A 108 16.23 47.45 -5.64
CA GLN A 108 16.17 48.39 -6.77
C GLN A 108 15.76 49.82 -6.35
N HIS A 109 14.85 49.96 -5.37
CA HIS A 109 14.32 51.28 -4.99
C HIS A 109 15.09 51.98 -3.87
N VAL A 110 15.49 51.26 -2.83
CA VAL A 110 16.09 51.84 -1.61
C VAL A 110 17.57 51.48 -1.40
N GLY A 111 18.13 50.62 -2.25
CA GLY A 111 19.49 50.10 -2.10
C GLY A 111 19.57 48.94 -1.11
N GLU A 112 20.63 48.14 -1.25
CA GLU A 112 20.74 46.83 -0.59
C GLU A 112 20.76 46.91 0.94
N GLU A 113 21.51 47.85 1.52
CA GLU A 113 21.62 47.97 2.98
C GLU A 113 20.28 48.32 3.63
N LYS A 114 19.51 49.24 3.03
CA LYS A 114 18.20 49.63 3.52
C LYS A 114 17.17 48.52 3.31
N ALA A 115 17.21 47.83 2.17
CA ALA A 115 16.35 46.68 1.90
C ALA A 115 16.55 45.56 2.93
N ARG A 116 17.80 45.26 3.30
CA ARG A 116 18.11 44.27 4.36
C ARG A 116 17.57 44.71 5.72
N SER A 117 17.72 45.99 6.07
CA SER A 117 17.17 46.53 7.32
C SER A 117 15.65 46.40 7.38
N MET A 118 14.95 46.70 6.28
CA MET A 118 13.48 46.57 6.18
C MET A 118 13.04 45.10 6.24
N MET A 119 13.79 44.18 5.63
CA MET A 119 13.48 42.75 5.69
C MET A 119 13.64 42.10 7.06
N LYS A 120 14.30 42.76 8.02
CA LYS A 120 14.37 42.26 9.42
C LYS A 120 12.99 42.04 10.05
N ILE A 121 11.96 42.75 9.58
CA ILE A 121 10.58 42.57 10.05
C ILE A 121 10.11 41.11 9.89
N VAL A 122 10.59 40.42 8.84
CA VAL A 122 10.18 39.04 8.51
C VAL A 122 11.15 37.99 9.04
N GLU A 123 12.28 38.41 9.63
CA GLU A 123 13.37 37.54 10.03
C GLU A 123 12.93 36.52 11.08
N LYS A 124 12.25 36.97 12.14
CA LYS A 124 11.74 36.09 13.20
C LYS A 124 10.76 35.05 12.66
N ALA A 125 9.78 35.47 11.86
CA ALA A 125 8.82 34.56 11.24
C ALA A 125 9.51 33.54 10.32
N THR A 126 10.57 33.94 9.63
CA THR A 126 11.37 33.04 8.76
C THR A 126 12.14 32.01 9.59
N LEU A 127 12.69 32.40 10.74
CA LEU A 127 13.37 31.48 11.66
C LEU A 127 12.41 30.43 12.23
N ASP A 128 11.26 30.85 12.75
CA ASP A 128 10.23 29.95 13.28
C ASP A 128 9.78 28.96 12.18
N PHE A 129 9.60 29.46 10.96
CA PHE A 129 9.22 28.65 9.81
C PHE A 129 10.29 27.61 9.42
N ILE A 130 11.57 27.96 9.49
CA ILE A 130 12.68 27.02 9.24
C ILE A 130 12.67 25.90 10.30
N GLN A 131 12.42 26.22 11.57
CA GLN A 131 12.33 25.23 12.63
C GLN A 131 11.18 24.25 12.39
N THR A 132 9.97 24.75 12.12
CA THR A 132 8.82 23.89 11.80
C THR A 132 9.10 23.01 10.58
N LYS A 133 9.77 23.54 9.54
CA LYS A 133 10.17 22.76 8.38
C LYS A 133 11.10 21.60 8.76
N GLN A 134 12.10 21.85 9.62
CA GLN A 134 13.04 20.83 10.08
C GLN A 134 12.32 19.73 10.88
N GLU A 135 11.37 20.09 11.75
CA GLU A 135 10.55 19.14 12.49
C GLU A 135 9.73 18.24 11.55
N ILE A 136 9.10 18.83 10.52
CA ILE A 136 8.34 18.07 9.51
C ILE A 136 9.26 17.12 8.73
N GLU A 137 10.46 17.57 8.34
CA GLU A 137 11.45 16.71 7.67
C GLU A 137 11.88 15.53 8.55
N GLN A 138 12.16 15.77 9.84
CA GLN A 138 12.51 14.72 10.80
C GLN A 138 11.37 13.70 10.98
N LEU A 139 10.15 14.16 11.18
CA LEU A 139 8.98 13.29 11.30
C LEU A 139 8.75 12.45 10.03
N THR A 140 9.00 13.05 8.85
CA THR A 140 8.89 12.34 7.56
C THR A 140 9.94 11.23 7.45
N ILE A 141 11.18 11.47 7.89
CA ILE A 141 12.24 10.46 7.91
C ILE A 141 11.87 9.31 8.85
N GLN A 142 11.41 9.61 10.07
CA GLN A 142 10.97 8.60 11.04
C GLN A 142 9.81 7.75 10.50
N LEU A 143 8.86 8.36 9.80
CA LEU A 143 7.73 7.65 9.19
C LEU A 143 8.22 6.75 8.06
N LYS A 144 9.15 7.24 7.21
CA LYS A 144 9.77 6.45 6.14
C LYS A 144 10.47 5.20 6.70
N GLU A 145 11.22 5.33 7.78
CA GLU A 145 11.90 4.21 8.43
C GLU A 145 10.92 3.19 9.04
N LYS A 146 9.80 3.65 9.60
CA LYS A 146 8.76 2.78 10.16
C LYS A 146 7.91 2.07 9.09
N CYS A 147 7.68 2.71 7.95
CA CYS A 147 6.76 2.22 6.91
C CYS A 147 7.44 1.40 5.80
N LEU A 148 8.77 1.43 5.68
CA LEU A 148 9.51 0.57 4.77
C LEU A 148 10.10 -0.62 5.55
N PRO A 149 9.73 -1.87 5.26
CA PRO A 149 10.50 -3.01 5.73
C PRO A 149 11.91 -2.93 5.10
N ARG A 150 12.94 -3.23 5.89
CA ARG A 150 14.33 -3.36 5.41
C ARG A 150 14.46 -4.49 4.41
#